data_AF-A0A6J3IP86-F1
#
_entry.id   AF-A0A6J3IP86-F1
#
_cell.length_a   1.000
_cell.length_b   1.000
_cell.length_c   1.000
_cell.angle_alpha   90.00
_cell.angle_beta   90.00
_cell.angle_gamma   90.00
#
_symmetry.space_group_name_H-M   'P 1'
#
loop_
_entity.id
_entity.type
_entity.pdbx_description
1 polymer ?
#
loop_
_entity_poly.entity_id
_entity_poly.type
_entity_poly.pdbx_seq_one_letter_code
_entity_poly.pdbx_strand_id
1 'polypeptide(L)'
;MAGLRARRGPGPRLLALSALGFCLMLQVSAKRPPKTPPCPPSCSCTRDTAFCVDSKAVPRNLPSEVISLTLVNAAFSEIQDGAFSHLPLLQFLLLNSNKFTLIGDNAFTGLSHLQYLFIENNDIWALSKFTFRGLKSLTHLSLANNNLQTLPRDIFRPLDILNDLDLRGNSLNCDCKVKWLVEWLAHTNTTVAPIYCASPPRFQEHKVQDLPLREFDCITTDFVLYQTLSFPAVSAEPFLYSSDLYLALAQPGVSACTILKWDYVERQLRDYDRIPAPSAVHCKPMVVDSQLYVVVAQLFGGSYIYHWDPNTTRFTKLQDIDPQRVRKPNDLEAFRIDGDWYFAVADSSKAGATSLYRWHQNGFYSHQALHPWHRDTDLEFVDGEGKPRLIVSSSSQAPVIYQWSRTQKQFVAQGEVTQVPDAQAVKHFRAGRDSYLCLSRYIGDSKILRWEGTRFSEVQALPSRGSLALQPFLVGGRRYLALGSDFSFTQIYQWDEGRQKFVRFQELAVQAPRAFCYMPAGDAQLLLAPSFKGQTLVYRHVVVDLSA
;
A
#
# COMPACT_ATOMS: atom_id res chain seq x y z
N MET A 1 32.90 19.81 -64.66
CA MET A 1 32.11 21.01 -65.00
C MET A 1 32.25 21.97 -63.80
N ALA A 2 33.30 22.81 -63.74
CA ALA A 2 33.41 24.16 -64.35
C ALA A 2 32.28 25.10 -63.84
N GLY A 3 32.53 26.28 -63.24
CA GLY A 3 33.74 27.10 -63.09
C GLY A 3 33.70 28.00 -61.84
N LEU A 4 34.85 28.31 -61.21
CA LEU A 4 35.82 29.40 -61.51
C LEU A 4 35.28 30.81 -61.20
N ARG A 5 35.64 31.42 -60.07
CA ARG A 5 36.85 32.22 -59.74
C ARG A 5 37.01 33.55 -60.52
N ALA A 6 36.94 34.63 -59.72
CA ALA A 6 37.98 35.65 -59.52
C ALA A 6 38.05 36.92 -60.41
N ARG A 7 38.00 38.06 -59.68
CA ARG A 7 38.90 39.25 -59.66
C ARG A 7 39.13 40.06 -60.95
N ARG A 8 39.11 41.40 -60.80
CA ARG A 8 40.31 42.28 -60.92
C ARG A 8 39.99 43.74 -60.49
N GLY A 9 41.01 44.43 -59.94
CA GLY A 9 41.05 45.87 -59.58
C GLY A 9 41.17 46.79 -60.82
N PRO A 10 41.65 48.06 -60.75
CA PRO A 10 42.72 48.66 -59.90
C PRO A 10 42.31 50.04 -59.27
N GLY A 11 43.06 50.70 -58.36
CA GLY A 11 44.23 51.58 -58.61
C GLY A 11 43.90 53.09 -58.44
N PRO A 12 44.70 53.93 -57.73
CA PRO A 12 44.29 55.25 -57.19
C PRO A 12 44.75 56.47 -58.03
N ARG A 13 44.17 57.68 -57.82
CA ARG A 13 44.77 58.99 -58.18
C ARG A 13 44.11 60.21 -57.49
N LEU A 14 44.94 61.23 -57.29
CA LEU A 14 44.82 62.52 -56.57
C LEU A 14 43.88 63.58 -57.19
N LEU A 15 43.71 64.68 -56.41
CA LEU A 15 43.32 66.08 -56.71
C LEU A 15 41.86 66.40 -56.34
N ALA A 16 41.43 67.55 -55.83
CA ALA A 16 41.99 68.80 -55.27
C ALA A 16 40.76 69.69 -54.89
N LEU A 17 40.97 70.76 -54.10
CA LEU A 17 40.07 71.94 -53.92
C LEU A 17 38.74 71.71 -53.16
N SER A 18 38.15 72.61 -52.37
CA SER A 18 38.49 73.90 -51.77
C SER A 18 37.25 74.36 -50.97
N ALA A 19 37.46 74.83 -49.73
CA ALA A 19 36.76 75.91 -49.03
C ALA A 19 35.23 75.88 -48.70
N LEU A 20 34.94 76.61 -47.61
CA LEU A 20 33.65 77.00 -46.98
C LEU A 20 33.01 75.89 -46.13
N GLY A 21 32.94 75.96 -44.80
CA GLY A 21 32.89 77.09 -43.88
C GLY A 21 31.52 77.06 -43.19
N PHE A 22 31.43 76.59 -41.94
CA PHE A 22 30.47 77.07 -40.94
C PHE A 22 30.75 76.47 -39.54
N CYS A 23 30.71 77.33 -38.53
CA CYS A 23 30.92 77.05 -37.11
C CYS A 23 30.08 75.87 -36.59
N LEU A 24 30.71 74.93 -35.88
CA LEU A 24 30.03 74.05 -34.94
C LEU A 24 30.38 74.47 -33.50
N MET A 25 29.38 75.04 -32.83
CA MET A 25 29.37 75.28 -31.39
C MET A 25 29.39 73.94 -30.65
N LEU A 26 30.28 73.86 -29.65
CA LEU A 26 30.27 72.83 -28.61
C LEU A 26 28.91 72.81 -27.90
N GLN A 27 28.23 71.65 -27.89
CA GLN A 27 27.20 71.36 -26.89
C GLN A 27 27.59 70.11 -26.10
N VAL A 28 28.02 70.35 -24.86
CA VAL A 28 28.12 69.36 -23.80
C VAL A 28 26.70 68.82 -23.54
N SER A 29 26.43 67.59 -23.97
CA SER A 29 25.17 66.92 -23.66
C SER A 29 25.24 66.39 -22.23
N ALA A 30 24.58 67.09 -21.31
CA ALA A 30 24.34 66.59 -19.96
C ALA A 30 23.49 65.32 -20.04
N LYS A 31 24.09 64.16 -19.72
CA LYS A 31 23.36 62.90 -19.56
C LYS A 31 22.34 63.07 -18.42
N ARG A 32 21.05 63.10 -18.77
CA ARG A 32 19.96 62.98 -17.80
C ARG A 32 20.09 61.65 -17.05
N PRO A 33 19.88 61.60 -15.73
CA PRO A 33 19.86 60.33 -15.00
C PRO A 33 18.76 59.42 -15.56
N PRO A 34 18.93 58.09 -15.51
CA PRO A 34 17.94 57.14 -16.00
C PRO A 34 16.60 57.37 -15.30
N LYS A 35 15.52 57.49 -16.07
CA LYS A 35 14.16 57.61 -15.52
C LYS A 35 13.86 56.32 -14.75
N THR A 36 13.55 56.46 -13.46
CA THR A 36 13.03 55.37 -12.64
C THR A 36 11.80 54.76 -13.33
N PRO A 37 11.68 53.43 -13.40
CA PRO A 37 10.48 52.80 -13.93
C PRO A 37 9.26 53.30 -13.14
N PRO A 38 8.14 53.63 -13.81
CA PRO A 38 6.95 54.11 -13.11
C PRO A 38 6.45 53.02 -12.17
N CYS A 39 6.25 53.38 -10.92
CA CYS A 39 5.67 52.50 -9.90
C CYS A 39 4.35 51.91 -10.42
N PRO A 40 4.07 50.62 -10.21
CA PRO A 40 2.81 50.00 -10.61
C PRO A 40 1.61 50.73 -10.01
N PRO A 41 0.46 50.80 -10.71
CA PRO A 41 -0.70 51.56 -10.25
C PRO A 41 -1.33 51.00 -8.96
N SER A 42 -1.12 49.71 -8.68
CA SER A 42 -1.56 49.04 -7.46
C SER A 42 -0.57 49.18 -6.30
N CYS A 43 0.48 50.01 -6.46
CA CYS A 43 1.57 50.15 -5.51
C CYS A 43 1.89 51.61 -5.21
N SER A 44 2.35 51.86 -3.99
CA SER A 44 3.04 53.08 -3.56
C SER A 44 4.51 52.74 -3.34
N CYS A 45 5.40 53.35 -4.13
CA CYS A 45 6.83 53.04 -4.11
C CYS A 45 7.65 54.25 -3.63
N THR A 46 8.57 54.01 -2.71
CA THR A 46 9.73 54.87 -2.44
C THR A 46 10.97 54.31 -3.14
N ARG A 47 12.15 54.80 -2.78
CA ARG A 47 13.43 54.28 -3.28
C ARG A 47 13.69 52.84 -2.83
N ASP A 48 13.33 52.57 -1.58
CA ASP A 48 13.70 51.42 -0.77
C ASP A 48 12.49 50.57 -0.35
N THR A 49 11.27 51.10 -0.43
CA THR A 49 10.04 50.41 -0.03
C THR A 49 9.01 50.38 -1.15
N ALA A 50 8.20 49.32 -1.19
CA ALA A 50 7.04 49.22 -2.04
C ALA A 50 5.86 48.63 -1.24
N PHE A 51 4.73 49.33 -1.24
CA PHE A 51 3.50 48.89 -0.60
C PHE A 51 2.41 48.71 -1.64
N CYS A 52 1.92 47.48 -1.82
CA CYS A 52 1.03 47.11 -2.90
C CYS A 52 -0.30 46.56 -2.37
N VAL A 53 -1.41 47.06 -2.90
CA VAL A 53 -2.78 46.67 -2.54
C VAL A 53 -3.55 46.28 -3.79
N ASP A 54 -4.39 45.24 -3.72
CA ASP A 54 -5.24 44.79 -4.85
C ASP A 54 -4.46 44.48 -6.13
N SER A 55 -3.20 44.07 -5.98
CA SER A 55 -2.32 43.73 -7.11
C SER A 55 -2.80 42.43 -7.77
N LYS A 56 -2.93 42.44 -9.11
CA LYS A 56 -3.38 41.28 -9.90
C LYS A 56 -2.33 40.19 -10.10
N ALA A 57 -1.06 40.53 -9.85
CA ALA A 57 0.09 39.64 -9.93
C ALA A 57 1.23 40.24 -9.09
N VAL A 58 2.29 39.47 -8.87
CA VAL A 58 3.53 40.00 -8.26
C VAL A 58 4.09 41.13 -9.14
N PRO A 59 4.24 42.36 -8.62
CA PRO A 59 4.60 43.51 -9.44
C PRO A 59 6.03 43.41 -10.00
N ARG A 60 6.17 43.48 -11.33
CA ARG A 60 7.47 43.39 -12.03
C ARG A 60 8.20 44.72 -12.20
N ASN A 61 7.47 45.84 -12.23
CA ASN A 61 8.02 47.18 -12.51
C ASN A 61 8.31 47.97 -11.22
N LEU A 62 8.87 47.31 -10.20
CA LEU A 62 9.28 47.97 -8.96
C LEU A 62 10.70 48.57 -9.13
N PRO A 63 11.06 49.61 -8.36
CA PRO A 63 12.42 50.13 -8.35
C PRO A 63 13.44 49.03 -7.99
N SER A 64 14.59 49.00 -8.67
CA SER A 64 15.62 47.96 -8.48
C SER A 64 16.33 48.01 -7.13
N GLU A 65 16.17 49.11 -6.37
CA GLU A 65 16.77 49.33 -5.06
C GLU A 65 15.82 49.00 -3.89
N VAL A 66 14.62 48.46 -4.17
CA VAL A 66 13.65 48.08 -3.13
C VAL A 66 14.22 46.98 -2.23
N ILE A 67 14.23 47.26 -0.93
CA ILE A 67 14.64 46.34 0.13
C ILE A 67 13.45 45.84 0.96
N SER A 68 12.31 46.53 0.92
CA SER A 68 11.09 46.16 1.66
C SER A 68 9.87 46.15 0.76
N LEU A 69 9.18 45.01 0.68
CA LEU A 69 7.97 44.84 -0.11
C LEU A 69 6.83 44.33 0.77
N THR A 70 5.68 45.00 0.69
CA THR A 70 4.45 44.59 1.36
C THR A 70 3.34 44.41 0.32
N LEU A 71 2.66 43.26 0.36
CA LEU A 71 1.51 42.90 -0.47
C LEU A 71 0.31 42.57 0.42
N VAL A 72 -0.77 43.32 0.25
CA VAL A 72 -2.03 43.18 0.99
C VAL A 72 -3.20 43.07 0.03
N ASN A 73 -4.19 42.23 0.34
CA ASN A 73 -5.39 42.03 -0.47
C ASN A 73 -5.11 41.75 -1.96
N ALA A 74 -4.07 40.98 -2.29
CA ALA A 74 -3.75 40.62 -3.65
C ALA A 74 -4.93 39.92 -4.34
N ALA A 75 -5.16 40.24 -5.62
CA ALA A 75 -6.24 39.69 -6.43
C ALA A 75 -5.88 38.37 -7.13
N PHE A 76 -4.80 37.72 -6.69
CA PHE A 76 -4.35 36.41 -7.14
C PHE A 76 -4.16 35.46 -5.95
N SER A 77 -4.23 34.16 -6.19
CA SER A 77 -4.24 33.12 -5.16
C SER A 77 -3.00 32.23 -5.13
N GLU A 78 -2.04 32.44 -6.03
CA GLU A 78 -0.87 31.57 -6.17
C GLU A 78 0.41 32.37 -6.41
N ILE A 79 1.48 32.01 -5.69
CA ILE A 79 2.82 32.56 -5.89
C ILE A 79 3.62 31.58 -6.72
N GLN A 80 3.98 31.98 -7.93
CA GLN A 80 4.72 31.15 -8.89
C GLN A 80 6.21 31.02 -8.52
N ASP A 81 6.86 30.02 -9.11
CA ASP A 81 8.30 29.77 -8.98
C ASP A 81 9.11 31.02 -9.36
N GLY A 82 10.06 31.42 -8.50
CA GLY A 82 10.91 32.58 -8.72
C GLY A 82 10.17 33.91 -8.89
N ALA A 83 8.95 34.04 -8.34
CA ALA A 83 8.10 35.23 -8.54
C ALA A 83 8.75 36.55 -8.11
N PHE A 84 9.74 36.51 -7.21
CA PHE A 84 10.45 37.68 -6.69
C PHE A 84 11.92 37.76 -7.15
N SER A 85 12.33 36.91 -8.10
CA SER A 85 13.73 36.82 -8.55
C SER A 85 14.31 38.11 -9.14
N HIS A 86 13.45 39.04 -9.58
CA HIS A 86 13.83 40.37 -10.05
C HIS A 86 14.15 41.37 -8.94
N LEU A 87 13.99 41.00 -7.66
CA LEU A 87 14.23 41.85 -6.48
C LEU A 87 15.35 41.27 -5.59
N PRO A 88 16.60 41.15 -6.07
CA PRO A 88 17.66 40.43 -5.35
C PRO A 88 18.09 41.10 -4.04
N LEU A 89 17.83 42.41 -3.87
CA LEU A 89 18.21 43.19 -2.69
C LEU A 89 17.18 43.14 -1.56
N LEU A 90 16.07 42.42 -1.73
CA LEU A 90 14.98 42.39 -0.76
C LEU A 90 15.45 41.81 0.58
N GLN A 91 15.16 42.55 1.66
CA GLN A 91 15.46 42.18 3.05
C GLN A 91 14.19 41.89 3.85
N PHE A 92 13.06 42.52 3.48
CA PHE A 92 11.77 42.36 4.14
C PHE A 92 10.67 42.08 3.11
N LEU A 93 9.90 41.01 3.34
CA LEU A 93 8.73 40.66 2.54
C LEU A 93 7.53 40.32 3.44
N LEU A 94 6.47 41.11 3.32
CA LEU A 94 5.20 40.90 4.02
C LEU A 94 4.08 40.56 3.02
N LEU A 95 3.48 39.39 3.19
CA LEU A 95 2.35 38.86 2.44
C LEU A 95 1.19 38.65 3.41
N ASN A 96 0.42 39.71 3.68
CA ASN A 96 -0.61 39.71 4.71
C ASN A 96 -2.02 39.87 4.15
N SER A 97 -3.00 39.14 4.69
CA SER A 97 -4.41 39.26 4.32
C SER A 97 -4.64 39.06 2.81
N ASN A 98 -3.98 38.07 2.20
CA ASN A 98 -4.24 37.68 0.82
C ASN A 98 -4.98 36.33 0.80
N LYS A 99 -5.49 35.93 -0.35
CA LYS A 99 -6.18 34.64 -0.54
C LYS A 99 -5.27 33.60 -1.16
N PHE A 100 -3.99 33.59 -0.75
CA PHE A 100 -3.04 32.63 -1.27
C PHE A 100 -3.37 31.23 -0.76
N THR A 101 -3.50 30.28 -1.67
CA THR A 101 -3.76 28.87 -1.36
C THR A 101 -2.56 27.98 -1.68
N LEU A 102 -1.68 28.43 -2.57
CA LEU A 102 -0.50 27.71 -3.05
C LEU A 102 0.72 28.63 -3.19
N ILE A 103 1.88 28.11 -2.78
CA ILE A 103 3.19 28.71 -3.02
C ILE A 103 4.02 27.68 -3.79
N GLY A 104 4.43 28.04 -5.00
CA GLY A 104 5.22 27.20 -5.90
C GLY A 104 6.58 26.82 -5.33
N ASP A 105 7.20 25.84 -5.99
CA ASP A 105 8.54 25.39 -5.63
C ASP A 105 9.53 26.51 -5.89
N ASN A 106 10.45 26.76 -4.95
CA ASN A 106 11.45 27.80 -5.13
C ASN A 106 10.85 29.20 -5.38
N ALA A 107 9.61 29.48 -4.93
CA ALA A 107 8.93 30.76 -5.11
C ALA A 107 9.77 31.99 -4.70
N PHE A 108 10.60 31.83 -3.66
CA PHE A 108 11.47 32.88 -3.12
C PHE A 108 12.93 32.78 -3.59
N THR A 109 13.21 32.00 -4.65
CA THR A 109 14.57 31.93 -5.21
C THR A 109 15.02 33.28 -5.76
N GLY A 110 16.31 33.58 -5.55
CA GLY A 110 16.92 34.87 -5.89
C GLY A 110 16.96 35.86 -4.73
N LEU A 111 16.22 35.60 -3.63
CA LEU A 111 16.17 36.47 -2.46
C LEU A 111 17.22 36.10 -1.38
N SER A 112 18.51 36.07 -1.76
CA SER A 112 19.57 35.64 -0.85
C SER A 112 19.83 36.58 0.34
N HIS A 113 19.36 37.83 0.25
CA HIS A 113 19.50 38.85 1.30
C HIS A 113 18.26 38.99 2.20
N LEU A 114 17.22 38.18 1.96
CA LEU A 114 15.97 38.27 2.71
C LEU A 114 16.18 37.85 4.16
N GLN A 115 15.80 38.72 5.10
CA GLN A 115 15.94 38.53 6.55
C GLN A 115 14.60 38.28 7.23
N TYR A 116 13.54 38.92 6.75
CA TYR A 116 12.18 38.84 7.31
C TYR A 116 11.21 38.41 6.22
N LEU A 117 10.54 37.28 6.45
CA LEU A 117 9.49 36.77 5.58
C LEU A 117 8.24 36.48 6.40
N PHE A 118 7.21 37.29 6.20
CA PHE A 118 5.95 37.18 6.91
C PHE A 118 4.83 36.85 5.93
N ILE A 119 4.27 35.65 6.05
CA ILE A 119 3.18 35.14 5.22
C ILE A 119 2.00 34.86 6.15
N GLU A 120 1.24 35.90 6.47
CA GLU A 120 0.27 35.87 7.56
C GLU A 120 -1.17 36.08 7.06
N ASN A 121 -2.14 35.47 7.73
CA ASN A 121 -3.56 35.65 7.41
C ASN A 121 -3.88 35.35 5.93
N ASN A 122 -3.42 34.19 5.43
CA ASN A 122 -3.79 33.68 4.11
C ASN A 122 -4.46 32.30 4.23
N ASP A 123 -4.83 31.67 3.11
CA ASP A 123 -5.56 30.40 3.08
C ASP A 123 -4.67 29.21 2.66
N ILE A 124 -3.39 29.25 3.03
CA ILE A 124 -2.42 28.22 2.63
C ILE A 124 -2.66 26.96 3.46
N TRP A 125 -2.90 25.83 2.79
CA TRP A 125 -3.19 24.54 3.44
C TRP A 125 -1.99 23.58 3.42
N ALA A 126 -1.08 23.74 2.47
CA ALA A 126 0.17 22.99 2.36
C ALA A 126 1.29 23.83 1.73
N LEU A 127 2.53 23.51 2.08
CA LEU A 127 3.74 24.03 1.46
C LEU A 127 4.51 22.90 0.79
N SER A 128 5.40 23.25 -0.13
CA SER A 128 6.35 22.29 -0.70
C SER A 128 7.64 22.24 0.10
N LYS A 129 8.35 21.10 0.02
CA LYS A 129 9.67 20.91 0.64
C LYS A 129 10.69 21.97 0.19
N PHE A 130 10.54 22.51 -1.02
CA PHE A 130 11.48 23.46 -1.61
C PHE A 130 11.03 24.93 -1.55
N THR A 131 9.94 25.24 -0.83
CA THR A 131 9.39 26.60 -0.77
C THR A 131 10.44 27.63 -0.29
N PHE A 132 11.19 27.34 0.79
CA PHE A 132 12.18 28.27 1.36
C PHE A 132 13.61 28.06 0.87
N ARG A 133 13.79 27.32 -0.23
CA ARG A 133 15.13 27.05 -0.77
C ARG A 133 15.83 28.35 -1.17
N GLY A 134 17.06 28.53 -0.70
CA GLY A 134 17.93 29.65 -1.09
C GLY A 134 17.84 30.88 -0.17
N LEU A 135 16.96 30.88 0.83
CA LEU A 135 16.80 31.95 1.82
C LEU A 135 17.87 31.90 2.93
N LYS A 136 19.13 32.01 2.54
CA LYS A 136 20.30 31.82 3.44
C LYS A 136 20.44 32.87 4.54
N SER A 137 19.85 34.05 4.36
CA SER A 137 19.95 35.17 5.31
C SER A 137 18.71 35.32 6.21
N LEU A 138 17.75 34.38 6.14
CA LEU A 138 16.47 34.52 6.80
C LEU A 138 16.61 34.31 8.31
N THR A 139 16.17 35.30 9.08
CA THR A 139 16.23 35.31 10.54
C THR A 139 14.85 35.21 11.19
N HIS A 140 13.81 35.72 10.53
CA HIS A 140 12.44 35.68 11.03
C HIS A 140 11.49 35.17 9.95
N LEU A 141 10.76 34.11 10.28
CA LEU A 141 9.75 33.50 9.42
C LEU A 141 8.41 33.45 10.16
N SER A 142 7.38 34.07 9.60
CA SER A 142 6.01 33.92 10.11
C SER A 142 5.13 33.24 9.06
N LEU A 143 4.47 32.17 9.47
CA LEU A 143 3.40 31.48 8.75
C LEU A 143 2.10 31.52 9.58
N ALA A 144 1.96 32.52 10.45
CA ALA A 144 0.85 32.62 11.38
C ALA A 144 -0.50 32.82 10.69
N ASN A 145 -1.56 32.28 11.30
CA ASN A 145 -2.95 32.40 10.84
C ASN A 145 -3.12 32.00 9.36
N ASN A 146 -2.52 30.89 8.97
CA ASN A 146 -2.88 30.18 7.73
C ASN A 146 -3.73 28.95 8.08
N ASN A 147 -4.01 28.10 7.10
CA ASN A 147 -4.78 26.87 7.28
C ASN A 147 -3.89 25.63 7.14
N LEU A 148 -2.60 25.72 7.52
CA LEU A 148 -1.66 24.61 7.36
C LEU A 148 -2.10 23.42 8.23
N GLN A 149 -2.27 22.28 7.58
CA GLN A 149 -2.57 21.02 8.27
C GLN A 149 -1.31 20.22 8.58
N THR A 150 -0.23 20.45 7.83
CA THR A 150 1.06 19.79 8.04
C THR A 150 2.17 20.64 7.41
N LEU A 151 3.43 20.31 7.72
CA LEU A 151 4.61 20.90 7.12
C LEU A 151 5.50 19.78 6.56
N PRO A 152 6.01 19.91 5.32
CA PRO A 152 6.95 18.95 4.76
C PRO A 152 8.20 18.81 5.61
N ARG A 153 8.70 17.58 5.74
CA ARG A 153 9.96 17.31 6.42
C ARG A 153 11.12 18.07 5.79
N ASP A 154 11.98 18.61 6.65
CA ASP A 154 13.15 19.42 6.31
C ASP A 154 12.85 20.78 5.65
N ILE A 155 11.61 21.27 5.69
CA ILE A 155 11.27 22.58 5.07
C ILE A 155 12.11 23.74 5.64
N PHE A 156 12.57 23.64 6.89
CA PHE A 156 13.43 24.62 7.55
C PHE A 156 14.93 24.35 7.39
N ARG A 157 15.32 23.23 6.79
CA ARG A 157 16.73 22.85 6.62
C ARG A 157 17.57 23.90 5.86
N PRO A 158 17.04 24.66 4.87
CA PRO A 158 17.81 25.72 4.23
C PRO A 158 18.03 26.98 5.07
N LEU A 159 17.41 27.09 6.26
CA LEU A 159 17.32 28.30 7.07
C LEU A 159 18.32 28.25 8.25
N ASP A 160 19.62 28.32 7.94
CA ASP A 160 20.70 28.05 8.91
C ASP A 160 20.78 29.04 10.09
N ILE A 161 20.25 30.26 9.93
CA ILE A 161 20.34 31.36 10.90
C ILE A 161 18.97 31.84 11.41
N LEU A 162 17.95 30.97 11.33
CA LEU A 162 16.59 31.31 11.75
C LEU A 162 16.51 31.50 13.28
N ASN A 163 16.17 32.72 13.71
CA ASN A 163 16.06 33.11 15.11
C ASN A 163 14.63 33.04 15.63
N ASP A 164 13.63 33.33 14.80
CA ASP A 164 12.22 33.37 15.18
C ASP A 164 11.34 32.69 14.11
N LEU A 165 10.42 31.84 14.59
CA LEU A 165 9.44 31.15 13.78
C LEU A 165 8.05 31.24 14.43
N ASP A 166 7.09 31.82 13.71
CA ASP A 166 5.67 31.84 14.12
C ASP A 166 4.83 30.89 13.26
N LEU A 167 4.19 29.92 13.92
CA LEU A 167 3.29 28.93 13.33
C LEU A 167 1.88 28.98 13.95
N ARG A 168 1.57 29.97 14.79
CA ARG A 168 0.29 30.06 15.50
C ARG A 168 -0.89 30.20 14.54
N GLY A 169 -2.07 29.82 15.00
CA GLY A 169 -3.31 29.98 14.22
C GLY A 169 -3.43 29.05 13.00
N ASN A 170 -2.61 28.00 12.91
CA ASN A 170 -2.74 26.93 11.91
C ASN A 170 -3.53 25.73 12.46
N SER A 171 -4.02 24.87 11.58
CA SER A 171 -4.88 23.72 11.91
C SER A 171 -4.13 22.39 11.80
N LEU A 172 -3.02 22.25 12.54
CA LEU A 172 -2.11 21.10 12.40
C LEU A 172 -2.78 19.77 12.77
N ASN A 173 -2.63 18.78 11.89
CA ASN A 173 -2.98 17.38 12.15
C ASN A 173 -1.74 16.64 12.70
N CYS A 174 -1.73 16.40 14.00
CA CYS A 174 -0.65 15.78 14.75
C CYS A 174 -0.64 14.26 14.58
N ASP A 175 -0.42 13.84 13.35
CA ASP A 175 -0.10 12.46 12.96
C ASP A 175 1.41 12.30 12.71
N CYS A 176 1.79 11.20 12.08
CA CYS A 176 3.19 10.89 11.79
C CYS A 176 3.92 11.92 10.92
N LYS A 177 3.21 12.69 10.10
CA LYS A 177 3.81 13.73 9.26
C LYS A 177 4.30 14.93 10.07
N VAL A 178 3.79 15.11 11.29
CA VAL A 178 4.20 16.19 12.20
C VAL A 178 5.26 15.71 13.21
N LYS A 179 5.55 14.41 13.27
CA LYS A 179 6.56 13.86 14.19
C LYS A 179 7.92 14.56 14.07
N TRP A 180 8.39 14.80 12.84
CA TRP A 180 9.67 15.49 12.61
C TRP A 180 9.67 16.93 13.19
N LEU A 181 8.51 17.60 13.17
CA LEU A 181 8.38 18.97 13.70
C LEU A 181 8.48 18.96 15.22
N VAL A 182 7.87 17.97 15.88
CA VAL A 182 8.03 17.77 17.34
C VAL A 182 9.51 17.53 17.68
N GLU A 183 10.20 16.68 16.92
CA GLU A 183 11.64 16.42 17.09
C GLU A 183 12.49 17.68 16.87
N TRP A 184 12.19 18.45 15.83
CA TRP A 184 12.90 19.69 15.51
C TRP A 184 12.69 20.75 16.59
N LEU A 185 11.46 20.93 17.08
CA LEU A 185 11.13 21.88 18.15
C LEU A 185 11.85 21.57 19.46
N ALA A 186 12.15 20.29 19.73
CA ALA A 186 12.88 19.89 20.93
C ALA A 186 14.39 20.23 20.88
N HIS A 187 14.97 20.44 19.69
CA HIS A 187 16.41 20.61 19.51
C HIS A 187 16.81 21.94 18.87
N THR A 188 15.85 22.70 18.34
CA THR A 188 16.12 23.98 17.69
C THR A 188 16.48 25.07 18.70
N ASN A 189 17.35 25.99 18.28
CA ASN A 189 17.62 27.24 19.01
C ASN A 189 16.70 28.39 18.55
N THR A 190 15.88 28.15 17.53
CA THR A 190 14.89 29.13 17.04
C THR A 190 13.79 29.34 18.08
N THR A 191 13.44 30.58 18.34
CA THR A 191 12.31 30.94 19.20
C THR A 191 11.01 30.60 18.47
N VAL A 192 10.19 29.73 19.07
CA VAL A 192 8.90 29.32 18.50
C VAL A 192 7.80 29.49 19.53
N ALA A 193 6.74 30.21 19.16
CA ALA A 193 5.58 30.35 20.02
C ALA A 193 4.84 29.00 20.22
N PRO A 194 4.10 28.82 21.33
CA PRO A 194 3.28 27.62 21.53
C PRO A 194 2.30 27.40 20.39
N ILE A 195 2.31 26.18 19.84
CA ILE A 195 1.39 25.76 18.78
C ILE A 195 0.64 24.51 19.22
N TYR A 196 -0.59 24.36 18.72
CA TYR A 196 -1.53 23.35 19.19
C TYR A 196 -2.04 22.50 18.03
N CYS A 197 -2.36 21.24 18.31
CA CYS A 197 -2.95 20.33 17.34
C CYS A 197 -4.45 20.60 17.20
N ALA A 198 -4.93 20.64 15.96
CA ALA A 198 -6.37 20.65 15.66
C ALA A 198 -6.94 19.22 15.56
N SER A 199 -6.11 18.24 15.21
CA SER A 199 -6.48 16.82 15.06
C SER A 199 -5.26 15.92 15.26
N PRO A 200 -5.42 14.58 15.40
CA PRO A 200 -6.66 13.84 15.65
C PRO A 200 -7.26 14.14 17.05
N PRO A 201 -8.51 13.71 17.35
CA PRO A 201 -9.18 14.00 18.63
C PRO A 201 -8.37 13.67 19.90
N ARG A 202 -7.51 12.63 19.84
CA ARG A 202 -6.61 12.26 20.95
C ARG A 202 -5.59 13.35 21.31
N PHE A 203 -5.20 14.19 20.35
CA PHE A 203 -4.21 15.25 20.51
C PHE A 203 -4.81 16.64 20.34
N GLN A 204 -6.11 16.76 20.11
CA GLN A 204 -6.75 18.06 19.94
C GLN A 204 -6.48 18.97 21.14
N GLU A 205 -6.16 20.24 20.88
CA GLU A 205 -5.73 21.25 21.86
C GLU A 205 -4.44 20.93 22.64
N HIS A 206 -3.74 19.84 22.32
CA HIS A 206 -2.44 19.56 22.92
C HIS A 206 -1.36 20.38 22.23
N LYS A 207 -0.41 20.85 23.03
CA LYS A 207 0.73 21.62 22.56
C LYS A 207 1.71 20.71 21.80
N VAL A 208 2.05 21.05 20.56
CA VAL A 208 2.91 20.23 19.69
C VAL A 208 4.28 20.00 20.31
N GLN A 209 4.85 21.01 20.97
CA GLN A 209 6.15 20.92 21.65
C GLN A 209 6.17 19.87 22.78
N ASP A 210 5.01 19.56 23.37
CA ASP A 210 4.91 18.73 24.57
C ASP A 210 4.46 17.30 24.22
N LEU A 211 4.26 16.99 22.93
CA LEU A 211 3.82 15.68 22.49
C LEU A 211 4.92 14.62 22.68
N PRO A 212 4.61 13.49 23.33
CA PRO A 212 5.56 12.41 23.50
C PRO A 212 5.81 11.70 22.17
N LEU A 213 7.07 11.71 21.71
CA LEU A 213 7.50 11.06 20.45
C LEU A 213 7.14 9.56 20.37
N ARG A 214 7.00 8.89 21.52
CA ARG A 214 6.65 7.46 21.61
C ARG A 214 5.19 7.16 21.27
N GLU A 215 4.30 8.15 21.33
CA GLU A 215 2.87 7.97 21.01
C GLU A 215 2.59 8.05 19.50
N PHE A 216 3.59 8.45 18.71
CA PHE A 216 3.55 8.38 17.26
C PHE A 216 3.96 6.99 16.77
N ASP A 217 2.98 6.10 16.60
CA ASP A 217 3.18 4.83 15.89
C ASP A 217 3.16 5.08 14.38
N CYS A 218 4.34 5.35 13.82
CA CYS A 218 4.52 5.69 12.41
C CYS A 218 4.92 4.52 11.53
N ILE A 219 5.09 3.35 12.14
CA ILE A 219 5.43 2.15 11.42
C ILE A 219 4.13 1.40 11.14
N THR A 220 3.60 1.61 9.93
CA THR A 220 2.51 0.80 9.40
C THR A 220 3.05 -0.26 8.46
N THR A 221 2.14 -0.98 7.82
CA THR A 221 2.44 -1.97 6.80
C THR A 221 1.58 -1.72 5.58
N ASP A 222 1.89 -2.38 4.46
CA ASP A 222 1.09 -2.32 3.24
C ASP A 222 1.25 -3.64 2.45
N PHE A 223 0.24 -4.01 1.66
CA PHE A 223 0.34 -5.08 0.66
C PHE A 223 0.46 -4.47 -0.73
N VAL A 224 1.68 -4.45 -1.27
CA VAL A 224 1.96 -3.89 -2.60
C VAL A 224 1.99 -5.00 -3.64
N LEU A 225 1.45 -4.75 -4.83
CA LEU A 225 1.53 -5.73 -5.93
C LEU A 225 3.01 -6.02 -6.23
N TYR A 226 3.39 -7.30 -6.14
CA TYR A 226 4.77 -7.77 -6.28
C TYR A 226 5.00 -8.48 -7.61
N GLN A 227 4.14 -9.43 -7.93
CA GLN A 227 4.21 -10.21 -9.16
C GLN A 227 2.78 -10.51 -9.65
N THR A 228 2.61 -10.50 -10.96
CA THR A 228 1.37 -10.92 -11.60
C THR A 228 1.63 -12.20 -12.37
N LEU A 229 0.92 -13.26 -12.00
CA LEU A 229 0.96 -14.53 -12.71
C LEU A 229 -0.13 -14.49 -13.79
N SER A 230 0.27 -14.52 -15.06
CA SER A 230 -0.58 -14.28 -16.24
C SER A 230 -1.57 -15.42 -16.56
N PHE A 231 -2.14 -16.04 -15.53
CA PHE A 231 -3.08 -17.14 -15.65
C PHE A 231 -4.07 -17.17 -14.47
N PRO A 232 -5.27 -17.72 -14.67
CA PRO A 232 -6.22 -17.96 -13.59
C PRO A 232 -5.83 -19.20 -12.79
N ALA A 233 -6.27 -19.23 -11.53
CA ALA A 233 -6.16 -20.37 -10.62
C ALA A 233 -7.31 -20.36 -9.61
N VAL A 234 -7.69 -21.53 -9.11
CA VAL A 234 -8.77 -21.66 -8.11
C VAL A 234 -8.27 -22.01 -6.71
N SER A 235 -7.06 -22.56 -6.60
CA SER A 235 -6.38 -22.83 -5.32
C SER A 235 -4.89 -22.57 -5.48
N ALA A 236 -4.24 -22.26 -4.35
CA ALA A 236 -2.82 -21.92 -4.26
C ALA A 236 -2.27 -22.45 -2.93
N GLU A 237 -1.34 -23.40 -2.99
CA GLU A 237 -0.81 -24.12 -1.83
C GLU A 237 0.73 -24.02 -1.81
N PRO A 238 1.31 -23.12 -1.00
CA PRO A 238 2.75 -23.04 -0.83
C PRO A 238 3.25 -24.22 0.01
N PHE A 239 4.41 -24.77 -0.34
CA PHE A 239 5.01 -25.88 0.39
C PHE A 239 6.53 -25.86 0.34
N LEU A 240 7.15 -26.45 1.36
CA LEU A 240 8.58 -26.65 1.42
C LEU A 240 8.91 -28.09 1.05
N TYR A 241 9.87 -28.26 0.15
CA TYR A 241 10.41 -29.57 -0.21
C TYR A 241 11.91 -29.47 -0.45
N SER A 242 12.69 -30.35 0.19
CA SER A 242 14.15 -30.33 0.09
C SER A 242 14.77 -28.94 0.34
N SER A 243 14.25 -28.22 1.34
CA SER A 243 14.64 -26.84 1.72
C SER A 243 14.34 -25.73 0.71
N ASP A 244 13.75 -26.05 -0.43
CA ASP A 244 13.27 -25.09 -1.41
C ASP A 244 11.78 -24.81 -1.22
N LEU A 245 11.38 -23.59 -1.57
CA LEU A 245 10.00 -23.15 -1.51
C LEU A 245 9.32 -23.27 -2.87
N TYR A 246 8.15 -23.89 -2.87
CA TYR A 246 7.33 -24.15 -4.04
C TYR A 246 5.90 -23.66 -3.84
N LEU A 247 5.16 -23.59 -4.94
CA LEU A 247 3.74 -23.25 -4.96
C LEU A 247 3.00 -24.18 -5.92
N ALA A 248 1.99 -24.89 -5.43
CA ALA A 248 1.07 -25.67 -6.25
C ALA A 248 -0.20 -24.86 -6.55
N LEU A 249 -0.62 -24.84 -7.81
CA LEU A 249 -1.79 -24.08 -8.30
C LEU A 249 -2.71 -25.01 -9.10
N ALA A 250 -4.00 -25.06 -8.74
CA ALA A 250 -4.99 -25.73 -9.59
C ALA A 250 -5.54 -24.77 -10.64
N GLN A 251 -5.41 -25.14 -11.91
CA GLN A 251 -5.75 -24.28 -13.05
C GLN A 251 -6.76 -24.97 -13.98
N PRO A 252 -8.08 -24.84 -13.73
CA PRO A 252 -9.10 -25.48 -14.54
C PRO A 252 -9.00 -25.08 -16.03
N GLY A 253 -8.78 -23.80 -16.31
CA GLY A 253 -8.68 -23.28 -17.68
C GLY A 253 -7.44 -23.74 -18.46
N VAL A 254 -6.37 -24.10 -17.74
CA VAL A 254 -5.12 -24.65 -18.33
C VAL A 254 -5.15 -26.20 -18.31
N SER A 255 -6.13 -26.80 -17.63
CA SER A 255 -6.22 -28.25 -17.41
C SER A 255 -4.95 -28.83 -16.78
N ALA A 256 -4.41 -28.13 -15.79
CA ALA A 256 -3.18 -28.52 -15.12
C ALA A 256 -3.19 -28.19 -13.63
N CYS A 257 -2.40 -28.97 -12.90
CA CYS A 257 -1.87 -28.60 -11.60
C CYS A 257 -0.44 -28.11 -11.79
N THR A 258 -0.23 -26.81 -11.72
CA THR A 258 1.06 -26.18 -12.00
C THR A 258 1.87 -26.02 -10.73
N ILE A 259 3.13 -26.44 -10.78
CA ILE A 259 4.09 -26.28 -9.70
C ILE A 259 5.07 -25.19 -10.10
N LEU A 260 5.14 -24.14 -9.28
CA LEU A 260 6.14 -23.10 -9.37
C LEU A 260 7.20 -23.28 -8.29
N LYS A 261 8.43 -22.85 -8.58
CA LYS A 261 9.54 -22.79 -7.64
C LYS A 261 9.92 -21.33 -7.39
N TRP A 262 10.22 -20.99 -6.15
CA TRP A 262 10.79 -19.69 -5.82
C TRP A 262 12.25 -19.61 -6.25
N ASP A 263 12.57 -18.63 -7.09
CA ASP A 263 13.94 -18.30 -7.48
C ASP A 263 14.52 -17.31 -6.46
N TYR A 264 15.50 -17.75 -5.66
CA TYR A 264 16.13 -16.92 -4.62
C TYR A 264 17.04 -15.82 -5.20
N VAL A 265 17.47 -15.92 -6.46
CA VAL A 265 18.33 -14.94 -7.11
C VAL A 265 17.49 -13.83 -7.71
N GLU A 266 16.50 -14.19 -8.51
CA GLU A 266 15.60 -13.22 -9.16
C GLU A 266 14.46 -12.77 -8.26
N ARG A 267 14.24 -13.47 -7.14
CA ARG A 267 13.18 -13.21 -6.15
C ARG A 267 11.79 -13.28 -6.78
N GLN A 268 11.53 -14.29 -7.61
CA GLN A 268 10.25 -14.46 -8.30
C GLN A 268 9.84 -15.93 -8.36
N LEU A 269 8.53 -16.17 -8.54
CA LEU A 269 8.02 -17.51 -8.81
C LEU A 269 8.24 -17.86 -10.30
N ARG A 270 8.81 -19.04 -10.55
CA ARG A 270 9.08 -19.58 -11.89
C ARG A 270 8.42 -20.93 -12.09
N ASP A 271 8.06 -21.24 -13.33
CA ASP A 271 7.56 -22.56 -13.71
C ASP A 271 8.59 -23.66 -13.34
N TYR A 272 8.12 -24.74 -12.70
CA TYR A 272 8.95 -25.88 -12.32
C TYR A 272 8.47 -27.17 -12.97
N ASP A 273 7.22 -27.57 -12.73
CA ASP A 273 6.61 -28.74 -13.37
C ASP A 273 5.09 -28.53 -13.54
N ARG A 274 4.44 -29.35 -14.38
CA ARG A 274 3.00 -29.31 -14.60
C ARG A 274 2.43 -30.71 -14.68
N ILE A 275 1.50 -31.00 -13.78
CA ILE A 275 0.76 -32.26 -13.77
C ILE A 275 -0.51 -32.08 -14.62
N PRO A 276 -0.70 -32.86 -15.69
CA PRO A 276 -1.93 -32.80 -16.48
C PRO A 276 -3.14 -33.14 -15.62
N ALA A 277 -4.10 -32.22 -15.57
CA ALA A 277 -5.25 -32.36 -14.71
C ALA A 277 -6.49 -31.65 -15.29
N PRO A 278 -7.27 -32.32 -16.17
CA PRO A 278 -8.51 -31.77 -16.70
C PRO A 278 -9.46 -31.33 -15.60
N SER A 279 -9.78 -30.03 -15.56
CA SER A 279 -10.67 -29.47 -14.53
C SER A 279 -10.20 -29.68 -13.09
N ALA A 280 -8.90 -29.45 -12.85
CA ALA A 280 -8.32 -29.39 -11.52
C ALA A 280 -9.03 -28.36 -10.63
N VAL A 281 -9.41 -28.78 -9.42
CA VAL A 281 -10.04 -27.93 -8.41
C VAL A 281 -9.07 -27.62 -7.27
N HIS A 282 -8.30 -28.63 -6.84
CA HIS A 282 -7.35 -28.47 -5.75
C HIS A 282 -6.12 -29.32 -5.98
N CYS A 283 -4.97 -28.74 -5.64
CA CYS A 283 -3.65 -29.36 -5.69
C CYS A 283 -3.03 -29.33 -4.30
N LYS A 284 -3.12 -30.41 -3.53
CA LYS A 284 -2.60 -30.44 -2.16
C LYS A 284 -1.23 -31.14 -2.12
N PRO A 285 -0.12 -30.41 -1.94
CA PRO A 285 1.19 -31.00 -1.76
C PRO A 285 1.32 -31.61 -0.36
N MET A 286 2.01 -32.75 -0.26
CA MET A 286 2.28 -33.46 0.99
C MET A 286 3.70 -34.02 0.95
N VAL A 287 4.46 -33.83 2.03
CA VAL A 287 5.80 -34.41 2.17
C VAL A 287 5.75 -35.52 3.23
N VAL A 288 5.79 -36.77 2.78
CA VAL A 288 5.71 -37.96 3.63
C VAL A 288 7.05 -38.68 3.54
N ASP A 289 7.71 -38.90 4.67
CA ASP A 289 9.01 -39.60 4.74
C ASP A 289 10.06 -39.03 3.77
N SER A 290 10.11 -37.70 3.65
CA SER A 290 10.98 -36.94 2.71
C SER A 290 10.69 -37.16 1.22
N GLN A 291 9.60 -37.84 0.88
CA GLN A 291 9.09 -37.96 -0.49
C GLN A 291 7.94 -36.97 -0.72
N LEU A 292 7.91 -36.37 -1.91
CA LEU A 292 6.89 -35.39 -2.27
C LEU A 292 5.75 -36.06 -3.03
N TYR A 293 4.54 -35.83 -2.53
CA TYR A 293 3.29 -36.25 -3.14
C TYR A 293 2.42 -35.03 -3.44
N VAL A 294 1.57 -35.13 -4.46
CA VAL A 294 0.54 -34.12 -4.75
C VAL A 294 -0.77 -34.85 -4.96
N VAL A 295 -1.76 -34.52 -4.14
CA VAL A 295 -3.15 -34.96 -4.32
C VAL A 295 -3.83 -33.99 -5.27
N VAL A 296 -4.30 -34.49 -6.42
CA VAL A 296 -4.92 -33.70 -7.48
C VAL A 296 -6.41 -34.04 -7.54
N ALA A 297 -7.24 -33.12 -7.06
CA ALA A 297 -8.69 -33.20 -7.11
C ALA A 297 -9.23 -32.65 -8.44
N GLN A 298 -10.09 -33.42 -9.12
CA GLN A 298 -10.63 -33.07 -10.44
C GLN A 298 -12.14 -33.33 -10.50
N LEU A 299 -12.87 -32.46 -11.20
CA LEU A 299 -14.30 -32.66 -11.44
C LEU A 299 -14.60 -33.72 -12.50
N PHE A 300 -13.68 -33.92 -13.45
CA PHE A 300 -13.83 -34.86 -14.56
C PHE A 300 -12.60 -35.74 -14.66
N GLY A 301 -12.76 -36.98 -15.14
CA GLY A 301 -11.66 -37.94 -15.29
C GLY A 301 -11.25 -38.68 -14.01
N GLY A 302 -11.74 -38.27 -12.84
CA GLY A 302 -11.38 -38.86 -11.55
C GLY A 302 -10.19 -38.15 -10.90
N SER A 303 -10.00 -38.33 -9.59
CA SER A 303 -8.91 -37.68 -8.84
C SER A 303 -7.75 -38.65 -8.64
N TYR A 304 -6.53 -38.12 -8.52
CA TYR A 304 -5.31 -38.94 -8.50
C TYR A 304 -4.28 -38.44 -7.48
N ILE A 305 -3.37 -39.32 -7.10
CA ILE A 305 -2.21 -39.01 -6.29
C ILE A 305 -0.97 -39.17 -7.17
N TYR A 306 -0.13 -38.14 -7.21
CA TYR A 306 1.14 -38.13 -7.90
C TYR A 306 2.29 -38.15 -6.90
N HIS A 307 3.41 -38.75 -7.28
CA HIS A 307 4.65 -38.67 -6.51
C HIS A 307 5.76 -38.07 -7.38
N TRP A 308 6.66 -37.33 -6.74
CA TRP A 308 7.85 -36.79 -7.39
C TRP A 308 8.89 -37.90 -7.59
N ASP A 309 9.28 -38.17 -8.83
CA ASP A 309 10.38 -39.08 -9.13
C ASP A 309 11.67 -38.29 -9.38
N PRO A 310 12.68 -38.38 -8.48
CA PRO A 310 13.93 -37.64 -8.65
C PRO A 310 14.75 -38.11 -9.84
N ASN A 311 14.55 -39.33 -10.36
CA ASN A 311 15.32 -39.85 -11.49
C ASN A 311 14.85 -39.25 -12.82
N THR A 312 13.54 -39.09 -12.98
CA THR A 312 12.93 -38.50 -14.18
C THR A 312 12.67 -37.01 -14.03
N THR A 313 12.85 -36.45 -12.82
CA THR A 313 12.60 -35.04 -12.47
C THR A 313 11.19 -34.59 -12.85
N ARG A 314 10.20 -35.48 -12.64
CA ARG A 314 8.79 -35.24 -12.96
C ARG A 314 7.87 -35.91 -11.97
N PHE A 315 6.65 -35.39 -11.87
CA PHE A 315 5.57 -36.09 -11.21
C PHE A 315 5.07 -37.28 -12.03
N THR A 316 4.95 -38.43 -11.37
CA THR A 316 4.35 -39.63 -11.96
C THR A 316 3.16 -40.08 -11.13
N LYS A 317 2.11 -40.54 -11.84
CA LYS A 317 0.87 -40.98 -11.20
C LYS A 317 1.16 -42.22 -10.34
N LEU A 318 0.83 -42.12 -9.06
CA LEU A 318 0.99 -43.20 -8.08
C LEU A 318 -0.32 -44.00 -7.93
N GLN A 319 -1.44 -43.31 -7.70
CA GLN A 319 -2.67 -43.96 -7.25
C GLN A 319 -3.93 -43.24 -7.74
N ASP A 320 -4.98 -44.02 -8.01
CA ASP A 320 -6.35 -43.55 -8.23
C ASP A 320 -7.10 -43.32 -6.92
N ILE A 321 -7.84 -42.21 -6.83
CA ILE A 321 -8.83 -41.99 -5.78
C ILE A 321 -10.16 -42.58 -6.24
N ASP A 322 -10.81 -43.35 -5.38
CA ASP A 322 -12.05 -44.08 -5.70
C ASP A 322 -13.15 -43.13 -6.22
N PRO A 323 -13.50 -43.19 -7.52
CA PRO A 323 -14.47 -42.29 -8.13
C PRO A 323 -15.91 -42.57 -7.70
N GLN A 324 -16.17 -43.72 -7.05
CA GLN A 324 -17.50 -43.99 -6.48
C GLN A 324 -17.71 -43.22 -5.17
N ARG A 325 -16.64 -42.95 -4.43
CA ARG A 325 -16.67 -42.18 -3.18
C ARG A 325 -16.51 -40.69 -3.40
N VAL A 326 -15.53 -40.30 -4.21
CA VAL A 326 -15.22 -38.91 -4.53
C VAL A 326 -15.59 -38.63 -5.99
N ARG A 327 -16.71 -37.95 -6.19
CA ARG A 327 -17.32 -37.63 -7.48
C ARG A 327 -17.16 -36.16 -7.86
N LYS A 328 -17.38 -35.23 -6.93
CA LYS A 328 -17.27 -33.78 -7.18
C LYS A 328 -16.46 -33.11 -6.08
N PRO A 329 -15.13 -33.33 -6.05
CA PRO A 329 -14.29 -32.74 -5.03
C PRO A 329 -14.30 -31.21 -5.13
N ASN A 330 -14.39 -30.54 -3.99
CA ASN A 330 -14.39 -29.07 -3.93
C ASN A 330 -13.20 -28.49 -3.15
N ASP A 331 -12.77 -29.19 -2.10
CA ASP A 331 -11.67 -28.77 -1.22
C ASP A 331 -10.87 -29.98 -0.71
N LEU A 332 -9.61 -29.75 -0.36
CA LEU A 332 -8.67 -30.75 0.14
C LEU A 332 -7.93 -30.22 1.38
N GLU A 333 -7.97 -31.01 2.45
CA GLU A 333 -7.21 -30.71 3.66
C GLU A 333 -6.33 -31.89 4.06
N ALA A 334 -5.05 -31.61 4.35
CA ALA A 334 -4.04 -32.61 4.69
C ALA A 334 -3.49 -32.32 6.08
N PHE A 335 -3.42 -33.34 6.91
CA PHE A 335 -3.08 -33.18 8.33
C PHE A 335 -2.45 -34.44 8.90
N ARG A 336 -1.90 -34.31 10.12
CA ARG A 336 -1.29 -35.42 10.86
C ARG A 336 -2.00 -35.63 12.18
N ILE A 337 -2.24 -36.90 12.51
CA ILE A 337 -2.77 -37.29 13.81
C ILE A 337 -1.94 -38.46 14.31
N ASP A 338 -1.40 -38.34 15.52
CA ASP A 338 -0.61 -39.40 16.18
C ASP A 338 0.56 -39.93 15.31
N GLY A 339 1.16 -39.04 14.51
CA GLY A 339 2.30 -39.34 13.63
C GLY A 339 1.91 -39.80 12.22
N ASP A 340 0.71 -40.34 12.03
CA ASP A 340 0.17 -40.80 10.76
C ASP A 340 -0.28 -39.61 9.89
N TRP A 341 -0.06 -39.73 8.57
CA TRP A 341 -0.54 -38.77 7.58
C TRP A 341 -1.95 -39.11 7.11
N TYR A 342 -2.77 -38.07 7.01
CA TYR A 342 -4.12 -38.15 6.48
C TYR A 342 -4.37 -37.01 5.48
N PHE A 343 -5.28 -37.25 4.55
CA PHE A 343 -5.95 -36.16 3.84
C PHE A 343 -7.44 -36.46 3.69
N ALA A 344 -8.24 -35.41 3.68
CA ALA A 344 -9.67 -35.47 3.48
C ALA A 344 -10.05 -34.71 2.20
N VAL A 345 -11.05 -35.22 1.49
CA VAL A 345 -11.61 -34.60 0.29
C VAL A 345 -13.07 -34.25 0.55
N ALA A 346 -13.42 -32.96 0.49
CA ALA A 346 -14.81 -32.53 0.54
C ALA A 346 -15.49 -32.81 -0.80
N ASP A 347 -16.64 -33.49 -0.76
CA ASP A 347 -17.43 -33.78 -1.95
C ASP A 347 -18.72 -32.97 -1.98
N SER A 348 -18.86 -32.15 -3.03
CA SER A 348 -20.01 -31.26 -3.23
C SER A 348 -21.23 -31.97 -3.85
N SER A 349 -21.15 -33.28 -4.12
CA SER A 349 -22.25 -34.08 -4.67
C SER A 349 -22.92 -34.93 -3.60
N LYS A 350 -24.25 -35.06 -3.71
CA LYS A 350 -25.02 -35.94 -2.81
C LYS A 350 -24.72 -37.43 -2.97
N ALA A 351 -24.15 -37.83 -4.11
CA ALA A 351 -23.86 -39.23 -4.43
C ALA A 351 -22.46 -39.64 -3.99
N GLY A 352 -21.56 -38.67 -3.80
CA GLY A 352 -20.28 -38.87 -3.10
C GLY A 352 -20.43 -38.62 -1.61
N ALA A 353 -19.33 -38.76 -0.89
CA ALA A 353 -19.23 -38.41 0.52
C ALA A 353 -17.83 -37.87 0.82
N THR A 354 -17.74 -36.92 1.75
CA THR A 354 -16.45 -36.44 2.23
C THR A 354 -15.63 -37.61 2.75
N SER A 355 -14.46 -37.83 2.16
CA SER A 355 -13.71 -39.08 2.34
C SER A 355 -12.32 -38.80 2.88
N LEU A 356 -11.99 -39.46 3.99
CA LEU A 356 -10.69 -39.45 4.65
C LEU A 356 -9.84 -40.62 4.17
N TYR A 357 -8.59 -40.34 3.85
CA TYR A 357 -7.58 -41.30 3.44
C TYR A 357 -6.41 -41.27 4.40
N ARG A 358 -5.81 -42.43 4.67
CA ARG A 358 -4.67 -42.59 5.58
C ARG A 358 -3.47 -43.15 4.81
N TRP A 359 -2.30 -42.59 5.08
CA TRP A 359 -1.03 -43.14 4.61
C TRP A 359 -0.76 -44.50 5.24
N HIS A 360 -0.49 -45.50 4.42
CA HIS A 360 -0.09 -46.83 4.88
C HIS A 360 0.83 -47.48 3.85
N GLN A 361 2.03 -47.89 4.29
CA GLN A 361 3.07 -48.49 3.45
C GLN A 361 3.51 -47.60 2.28
N ASN A 362 2.85 -47.71 1.12
CA ASN A 362 3.26 -47.08 -0.14
C ASN A 362 2.16 -46.21 -0.78
N GLY A 363 1.04 -45.99 -0.09
CA GLY A 363 -0.09 -45.25 -0.66
C GLY A 363 -1.08 -44.76 0.39
N PHE A 364 -2.16 -44.14 -0.10
CA PHE A 364 -3.22 -43.60 0.74
C PHE A 364 -4.50 -44.38 0.55
N TYR A 365 -5.00 -44.98 1.63
CA TYR A 365 -6.16 -45.86 1.58
C TYR A 365 -7.34 -45.24 2.32
N SER A 366 -8.56 -45.53 1.85
CA SER A 366 -9.77 -45.02 2.47
C SER A 366 -9.84 -45.45 3.94
N HIS A 367 -10.07 -44.48 4.81
CA HIS A 367 -10.08 -44.66 6.26
C HIS A 367 -11.48 -44.44 6.83
N GLN A 368 -12.18 -43.39 6.37
CA GLN A 368 -13.51 -43.05 6.86
C GLN A 368 -14.28 -42.21 5.82
N ALA A 369 -15.60 -42.39 5.74
CA ALA A 369 -16.50 -41.48 5.04
C ALA A 369 -17.29 -40.65 6.06
N LEU A 370 -17.47 -39.37 5.77
CA LEU A 370 -18.14 -38.37 6.59
C LEU A 370 -19.32 -37.76 5.80
N HIS A 371 -20.33 -37.33 6.54
CA HIS A 371 -21.42 -36.49 6.03
C HIS A 371 -22.10 -36.98 4.72
N PRO A 372 -22.56 -38.25 4.66
CA PRO A 372 -23.17 -38.79 3.44
C PRO A 372 -24.44 -38.01 3.04
N TRP A 373 -24.72 -37.90 1.73
CA TRP A 373 -25.88 -37.20 1.15
C TRP A 373 -25.89 -35.68 1.27
N HIS A 374 -24.78 -35.08 1.69
CA HIS A 374 -24.60 -33.64 1.80
C HIS A 374 -23.79 -33.09 0.62
N ARG A 375 -23.59 -31.77 0.59
CA ARG A 375 -22.87 -31.08 -0.49
C ARG A 375 -21.77 -30.27 0.16
N ASP A 376 -20.73 -30.97 0.57
CA ASP A 376 -19.63 -30.40 1.34
C ASP A 376 -18.78 -29.49 0.46
N THR A 377 -18.46 -28.31 0.98
CA THR A 377 -17.80 -27.23 0.23
C THR A 377 -16.39 -26.95 0.72
N ASP A 378 -16.10 -27.17 2.00
CA ASP A 378 -14.80 -26.82 2.60
C ASP A 378 -14.53 -27.66 3.84
N LEU A 379 -13.25 -27.90 4.08
CA LEU A 379 -12.72 -28.61 5.24
C LEU A 379 -11.77 -27.71 6.02
N GLU A 380 -11.88 -27.74 7.33
CA GLU A 380 -10.94 -27.07 8.22
C GLU A 380 -10.48 -28.02 9.31
N PHE A 381 -9.20 -28.36 9.30
CA PHE A 381 -8.59 -29.14 10.35
C PHE A 381 -8.10 -28.22 11.47
N VAL A 382 -8.51 -28.52 12.70
CA VAL A 382 -8.08 -27.79 13.88
C VAL A 382 -7.49 -28.75 14.90
N ASP A 383 -6.19 -28.61 15.16
CA ASP A 383 -5.54 -29.29 16.28
C ASP A 383 -5.28 -28.32 17.43
N GLY A 384 -6.14 -28.40 18.44
CA GLY A 384 -6.07 -27.58 19.63
C GLY A 384 -6.25 -28.40 20.90
N GLU A 385 -5.32 -28.23 21.85
CA GLU A 385 -5.38 -28.88 23.17
C GLU A 385 -5.38 -30.42 23.11
N GLY A 386 -4.71 -31.00 22.10
CA GLY A 386 -4.58 -32.46 21.93
C GLY A 386 -5.88 -33.17 21.50
N LYS A 387 -6.89 -32.40 21.06
CA LYS A 387 -8.17 -32.88 20.53
C LYS A 387 -8.29 -32.47 19.07
N PRO A 388 -7.78 -33.28 18.12
CA PRO A 388 -7.92 -33.01 16.70
C PRO A 388 -9.39 -32.97 16.31
N ARG A 389 -9.78 -31.94 15.55
CA ARG A 389 -11.12 -31.73 15.04
C ARG A 389 -11.08 -31.45 13.55
N LEU A 390 -12.11 -31.89 12.85
CA LEU A 390 -12.34 -31.58 11.45
C LEU A 390 -13.71 -30.92 11.34
N ILE A 391 -13.74 -29.70 10.81
CA ILE A 391 -14.98 -28.95 10.57
C ILE A 391 -15.32 -29.11 9.08
N VAL A 392 -16.55 -29.50 8.79
CA VAL A 392 -17.05 -29.71 7.43
C VAL A 392 -18.14 -28.67 7.15
N SER A 393 -17.90 -27.81 6.17
CA SER A 393 -18.91 -26.87 5.67
C SER A 393 -19.69 -27.52 4.54
N SER A 394 -21.00 -27.25 4.46
CA SER A 394 -21.87 -27.79 3.41
C SER A 394 -22.86 -26.73 2.94
N SER A 395 -23.21 -26.79 1.65
CA SER A 395 -24.24 -25.92 1.09
C SER A 395 -25.55 -26.03 1.86
N SER A 396 -26.06 -24.89 2.33
CA SER A 396 -27.37 -24.78 3.00
C SER A 396 -27.51 -25.61 4.28
N GLN A 397 -26.40 -25.92 4.95
CA GLN A 397 -26.36 -26.60 6.26
C GLN A 397 -25.35 -25.93 7.19
N ALA A 398 -25.59 -26.05 8.49
CA ALA A 398 -24.62 -25.57 9.48
C ALA A 398 -23.32 -26.40 9.39
N PRO A 399 -22.14 -25.76 9.55
CA PRO A 399 -20.89 -26.51 9.61
C PRO A 399 -20.90 -27.53 10.74
N VAL A 400 -20.49 -28.76 10.43
CA VAL A 400 -20.47 -29.88 11.36
C VAL A 400 -19.06 -30.06 11.91
N ILE A 401 -18.93 -30.21 13.22
CA ILE A 401 -17.66 -30.44 13.91
C ILE A 401 -17.54 -31.93 14.24
N TYR A 402 -16.50 -32.55 13.72
CA TYR A 402 -16.09 -33.89 14.09
C TYR A 402 -14.89 -33.84 15.01
N GLN A 403 -14.88 -34.63 16.09
CA GLN A 403 -13.75 -34.78 16.98
C GLN A 403 -13.12 -36.16 16.80
N TRP A 404 -11.79 -36.21 16.75
CA TRP A 404 -11.05 -37.46 16.66
C TRP A 404 -11.20 -38.29 17.93
N SER A 405 -11.68 -39.53 17.77
CA SER A 405 -11.74 -40.55 18.80
C SER A 405 -10.47 -41.39 18.74
N ARG A 406 -9.58 -41.26 19.74
CA ARG A 406 -8.34 -42.05 19.83
C ARG A 406 -8.59 -43.55 20.00
N THR A 407 -9.72 -43.93 20.60
CA THR A 407 -10.10 -45.34 20.81
C THR A 407 -10.55 -46.00 19.50
N GLN A 408 -11.38 -45.30 18.72
CA GLN A 408 -11.90 -45.79 17.44
C GLN A 408 -10.96 -45.47 16.26
N LYS A 409 -9.98 -44.59 16.46
CA LYS A 409 -9.15 -43.98 15.41
C LYS A 409 -10.03 -43.43 14.28
N GLN A 410 -11.12 -42.75 14.62
CA GLN A 410 -12.09 -42.21 13.67
C GLN A 410 -12.63 -40.87 14.18
N PHE A 411 -13.09 -40.02 13.26
CA PHE A 411 -13.80 -38.79 13.56
C PHE A 411 -15.25 -39.08 13.95
N VAL A 412 -15.71 -38.54 15.07
CA VAL A 412 -17.08 -38.69 15.57
C VAL A 412 -17.74 -37.32 15.64
N ALA A 413 -18.99 -37.21 15.16
CA ALA A 413 -19.73 -35.95 15.20
C ALA A 413 -19.88 -35.45 16.66
N GLN A 414 -19.53 -34.19 16.89
CA GLN A 414 -19.54 -33.55 18.20
C GLN A 414 -20.65 -32.48 18.30
N GLY A 415 -20.94 -31.78 17.21
CA GLY A 415 -21.94 -30.70 17.18
C GLY A 415 -21.85 -29.87 15.90
N GLU A 416 -22.58 -28.76 15.87
CA GLU A 416 -22.73 -27.89 14.69
C GLU A 416 -22.56 -26.41 15.05
N VAL A 417 -22.12 -25.61 14.07
CA VAL A 417 -22.01 -24.14 14.19
C VAL A 417 -23.26 -23.49 13.61
N THR A 418 -24.33 -23.41 14.40
CA THR A 418 -25.67 -22.99 13.93
C THR A 418 -25.81 -21.49 13.66
N GLN A 419 -24.85 -20.67 14.08
CA GLN A 419 -24.88 -19.20 13.92
C GLN A 419 -24.75 -18.76 12.45
N VAL A 420 -24.23 -19.64 11.58
CA VAL A 420 -24.07 -19.41 10.13
C VAL A 420 -24.46 -20.69 9.37
N PRO A 421 -25.77 -20.95 9.18
CA PRO A 421 -26.28 -22.23 8.67
C PRO A 421 -26.07 -22.46 7.15
N ASP A 422 -25.41 -21.54 6.45
CA ASP A 422 -25.13 -21.60 5.02
C ASP A 422 -23.69 -21.17 4.70
N ALA A 423 -22.79 -21.35 5.67
CA ALA A 423 -21.37 -21.04 5.50
C ALA A 423 -20.77 -21.85 4.35
N GLN A 424 -20.08 -21.14 3.44
CA GLN A 424 -19.40 -21.76 2.29
C GLN A 424 -18.04 -22.33 2.68
N ALA A 425 -17.34 -21.66 3.58
CA ALA A 425 -16.06 -22.10 4.11
C ALA A 425 -15.92 -21.69 5.58
N VAL A 426 -15.08 -22.43 6.30
CA VAL A 426 -14.69 -22.14 7.67
C VAL A 426 -13.17 -22.08 7.72
N LYS A 427 -12.63 -21.06 8.39
CA LYS A 427 -11.19 -20.99 8.70
C LYS A 427 -11.00 -20.67 10.16
N HIS A 428 -10.01 -21.30 10.80
CA HIS A 428 -9.72 -21.13 12.21
C HIS A 428 -8.51 -20.22 12.42
N PHE A 429 -8.54 -19.43 13.49
CA PHE A 429 -7.37 -18.74 13.97
C PHE A 429 -7.38 -18.60 15.50
N ARG A 430 -6.21 -18.38 16.09
CA ARG A 430 -6.06 -18.12 17.53
C ARG A 430 -5.49 -16.74 17.79
N ALA A 431 -6.15 -15.90 18.59
CA ALA A 431 -5.59 -14.65 19.09
C ALA A 431 -5.40 -14.76 20.61
N GLY A 432 -4.18 -14.57 21.09
CA GLY A 432 -3.83 -14.87 22.48
C GLY A 432 -4.13 -16.33 22.84
N ARG A 433 -4.99 -16.53 23.85
CA ARG A 433 -5.44 -17.87 24.29
C ARG A 433 -6.77 -18.29 23.66
N ASP A 434 -7.42 -17.38 22.94
CA ASP A 434 -8.75 -17.57 22.41
C ASP A 434 -8.71 -18.15 20.99
N SER A 435 -9.67 -19.01 20.71
CA SER A 435 -9.88 -19.64 19.41
C SER A 435 -11.07 -18.99 18.72
N TYR A 436 -10.94 -18.75 17.42
CA TYR A 436 -11.95 -18.09 16.60
C TYR A 436 -12.19 -18.86 15.31
N LEU A 437 -13.42 -18.78 14.81
CA LEU A 437 -13.83 -19.28 13.51
C LEU A 437 -14.26 -18.11 12.63
N CYS A 438 -13.72 -18.07 11.42
CA CYS A 438 -14.14 -17.21 10.32
C CYS A 438 -15.05 -18.03 9.41
N LEU A 439 -16.33 -17.66 9.31
CA LEU A 439 -17.31 -18.35 8.48
C LEU A 439 -17.69 -17.47 7.31
N SER A 440 -17.40 -17.92 6.09
CA SER A 440 -17.69 -17.18 4.87
C SER A 440 -19.11 -17.45 4.38
N ARG A 441 -19.78 -16.42 3.88
CA ARG A 441 -21.03 -16.55 3.12
C ARG A 441 -20.87 -15.91 1.75
N TYR A 442 -21.53 -16.49 0.75
CA TYR A 442 -21.52 -15.89 -0.59
C TYR A 442 -22.20 -14.51 -0.60
N ILE A 443 -23.40 -14.41 -0.03
CA ILE A 443 -24.16 -13.17 0.12
C ILE A 443 -24.68 -13.07 1.55
N GLY A 444 -24.82 -11.85 2.07
CA GLY A 444 -25.20 -11.57 3.44
C GLY A 444 -23.96 -11.25 4.27
N ASP A 445 -23.94 -11.65 5.54
CA ASP A 445 -22.81 -11.35 6.42
C ASP A 445 -22.02 -12.62 6.74
N SER A 446 -20.73 -12.62 6.37
CA SER A 446 -19.75 -13.54 6.94
C SER A 446 -19.55 -13.20 8.41
N LYS A 447 -19.21 -14.17 9.24
CA LYS A 447 -19.10 -13.95 10.69
C LYS A 447 -17.80 -14.43 11.25
N ILE A 448 -17.40 -13.77 12.32
CA ILE A 448 -16.30 -14.19 13.20
C ILE A 448 -16.93 -14.60 14.51
N LEU A 449 -16.72 -15.85 14.88
CA LEU A 449 -17.21 -16.44 16.12
C LEU A 449 -16.04 -16.74 17.03
N ARG A 450 -16.17 -16.45 18.33
CA ARG A 450 -15.27 -16.96 19.35
C ARG A 450 -15.74 -18.37 19.72
N TRP A 451 -14.79 -19.29 19.84
CA TRP A 451 -15.02 -20.70 20.11
C TRP A 451 -14.63 -21.06 21.55
N GLU A 452 -15.62 -21.37 22.37
CA GLU A 452 -15.49 -21.68 23.80
C GLU A 452 -16.01 -23.08 24.10
N GLY A 453 -15.17 -24.10 23.92
CA GLY A 453 -15.54 -25.50 24.14
C GLY A 453 -16.57 -26.00 23.11
N THR A 454 -17.85 -25.99 23.47
CA THR A 454 -18.98 -26.32 22.58
C THR A 454 -19.87 -25.11 22.25
N ARG A 455 -19.53 -23.92 22.77
CA ARG A 455 -20.28 -22.69 22.55
C ARG A 455 -19.59 -21.80 21.52
N PHE A 456 -20.40 -21.10 20.73
CA PHE A 456 -19.95 -20.13 19.73
C PHE A 456 -20.64 -18.80 19.99
N SER A 457 -19.85 -17.74 20.18
CA SER A 457 -20.35 -16.38 20.39
C SER A 457 -19.92 -15.49 19.23
N GLU A 458 -20.87 -14.71 18.70
CA GLU A 458 -20.58 -13.79 17.60
C GLU A 458 -19.74 -12.60 18.08
N VAL A 459 -18.61 -12.37 17.42
CA VAL A 459 -17.68 -11.26 17.71
C VAL A 459 -17.92 -10.11 16.74
N GLN A 460 -18.07 -10.45 15.46
CA GLN A 460 -18.17 -9.49 14.37
C GLN A 460 -18.87 -10.10 13.16
N ALA A 461 -19.68 -9.28 12.48
CA ALA A 461 -20.24 -9.55 11.17
C ALA A 461 -19.51 -8.71 10.10
N LEU A 462 -19.25 -9.32 8.95
CA LEU A 462 -18.54 -8.73 7.81
C LEU A 462 -19.39 -8.88 6.52
N PRO A 463 -19.79 -7.77 5.87
CA PRO A 463 -20.67 -7.83 4.72
C PRO A 463 -19.99 -8.50 3.53
N SER A 464 -20.63 -9.55 3.03
CA SER A 464 -20.14 -10.39 1.93
C SER A 464 -20.87 -10.07 0.63
N ARG A 465 -20.09 -9.79 -0.41
CA ARG A 465 -20.58 -9.41 -1.73
C ARG A 465 -20.04 -10.40 -2.76
N GLY A 466 -20.64 -11.58 -2.83
CA GLY A 466 -20.14 -12.69 -3.64
C GLY A 466 -18.81 -13.23 -3.09
N SER A 467 -18.72 -13.47 -1.77
CA SER A 467 -17.48 -13.94 -1.15
C SER A 467 -17.36 -15.46 -1.22
N LEU A 468 -16.24 -15.94 -1.73
CA LEU A 468 -15.87 -17.36 -1.75
C LEU A 468 -14.60 -17.66 -0.95
N ALA A 469 -13.96 -16.62 -0.39
CA ALA A 469 -12.74 -16.76 0.39
C ALA A 469 -12.77 -15.81 1.59
N LEU A 470 -12.51 -16.38 2.77
CA LEU A 470 -12.34 -15.65 4.02
C LEU A 470 -11.16 -16.25 4.77
N GLN A 471 -9.98 -15.69 4.60
CA GLN A 471 -8.76 -16.30 5.11
C GLN A 471 -8.10 -15.42 6.19
N PRO A 472 -8.00 -15.90 7.44
CA PRO A 472 -7.10 -15.31 8.42
C PRO A 472 -5.65 -15.72 8.13
N PHE A 473 -4.71 -14.81 8.32
CA PHE A 473 -3.29 -15.07 8.12
C PHE A 473 -2.43 -14.16 9.02
N LEU A 474 -1.18 -14.58 9.28
CA LEU A 474 -0.25 -13.89 10.17
C LEU A 474 1.01 -13.53 9.39
N VAL A 475 1.38 -12.24 9.38
CA VAL A 475 2.57 -11.73 8.69
C VAL A 475 3.26 -10.70 9.57
N GLY A 476 4.57 -10.84 9.78
CA GLY A 476 5.33 -9.90 10.61
C GLY A 476 4.78 -9.70 12.03
N GLY A 477 4.19 -10.75 12.62
CA GLY A 477 3.54 -10.69 13.94
C GLY A 477 2.17 -10.01 13.96
N ARG A 478 1.70 -9.48 12.83
CA ARG A 478 0.38 -8.85 12.69
C ARG A 478 -0.60 -9.82 12.05
N ARG A 479 -1.81 -9.89 12.59
CA ARG A 479 -2.88 -10.75 12.07
C ARG A 479 -3.76 -9.96 11.13
N TYR A 480 -4.02 -10.55 9.97
CA TYR A 480 -4.90 -10.01 8.96
C TYR A 480 -5.99 -11.01 8.61
N LEU A 481 -7.01 -10.51 7.94
CA LEU A 481 -8.11 -11.28 7.39
C LEU A 481 -8.42 -10.76 5.99
N ALA A 482 -8.31 -11.63 4.99
CA ALA A 482 -8.70 -11.32 3.63
C ALA A 482 -10.13 -11.80 3.38
N LEU A 483 -11.03 -10.88 3.07
CA LEU A 483 -12.40 -11.17 2.63
C LEU A 483 -12.49 -10.90 1.13
N GLY A 484 -12.53 -11.97 0.34
CA GLY A 484 -12.68 -11.90 -1.10
C GLY A 484 -14.08 -11.43 -1.52
N SER A 485 -14.16 -10.82 -2.71
CA SER A 485 -15.44 -10.40 -3.29
C SER A 485 -15.43 -10.52 -4.82
N ASP A 486 -16.49 -11.11 -5.37
CA ASP A 486 -16.73 -11.16 -6.82
C ASP A 486 -17.44 -9.88 -7.33
N PHE A 487 -18.03 -9.06 -6.45
CA PHE A 487 -18.84 -7.89 -6.82
C PHE A 487 -18.25 -6.54 -6.39
N SER A 488 -17.22 -6.52 -5.55
CA SER A 488 -16.51 -5.32 -5.09
C SER A 488 -15.02 -5.61 -4.89
N PHE A 489 -14.27 -4.67 -4.31
CA PHE A 489 -12.89 -4.92 -3.90
C PHE A 489 -12.80 -6.00 -2.84
N THR A 490 -11.69 -6.74 -2.84
CA THR A 490 -11.30 -7.60 -1.73
C THR A 490 -10.91 -6.70 -0.56
N GLN A 491 -11.46 -6.96 0.62
CA GLN A 491 -11.12 -6.19 1.81
C GLN A 491 -10.11 -6.96 2.67
N ILE A 492 -8.98 -6.33 2.95
CA ILE A 492 -8.04 -6.75 3.99
C ILE A 492 -8.41 -6.02 5.28
N TYR A 493 -8.54 -6.79 6.35
CA TYR A 493 -8.68 -6.29 7.70
C TYR A 493 -7.45 -6.63 8.53
N GLN A 494 -7.16 -5.81 9.53
CA GLN A 494 -6.12 -6.07 10.54
C GLN A 494 -6.79 -6.31 11.90
N TRP A 495 -6.27 -7.27 12.68
CA TRP A 495 -6.76 -7.53 14.03
C TRP A 495 -6.33 -6.41 14.99
N ASP A 496 -7.30 -5.83 15.68
CA ASP A 496 -7.09 -4.89 16.79
C ASP A 496 -7.18 -5.66 18.10
N GLU A 497 -6.04 -5.83 18.78
CA GLU A 497 -5.96 -6.55 20.06
C GLU A 497 -6.72 -5.85 21.18
N GLY A 498 -6.82 -4.51 21.17
CA GLY A 498 -7.56 -3.76 22.20
C GLY A 498 -9.07 -3.96 22.07
N ARG A 499 -9.56 -4.06 20.84
CA ARG A 499 -10.99 -4.26 20.54
C ARG A 499 -11.39 -5.72 20.35
N GLN A 500 -10.43 -6.63 20.21
CA GLN A 500 -10.64 -8.03 19.85
C GLN A 500 -11.53 -8.18 18.60
N LYS A 501 -11.26 -7.35 17.58
CA LYS A 501 -12.03 -7.29 16.32
C LYS A 501 -11.12 -6.98 15.14
N PHE A 502 -11.57 -7.32 13.94
CA PHE A 502 -10.92 -6.91 12.71
C PHE A 502 -11.35 -5.50 12.27
N VAL A 503 -10.40 -4.62 12.03
CA VAL A 503 -10.61 -3.27 11.49
C VAL A 503 -10.20 -3.22 10.03
N ARG A 504 -10.93 -2.46 9.21
CA ARG A 504 -10.56 -2.29 7.78
C ARG A 504 -9.15 -1.73 7.69
N PHE A 505 -8.34 -2.33 6.83
CA PHE A 505 -6.93 -1.99 6.70
C PHE A 505 -6.59 -1.54 5.27
N GLN A 506 -6.92 -2.36 4.27
CA GLN A 506 -6.59 -2.08 2.87
C GLN A 506 -7.62 -2.74 1.93
N GLU A 507 -7.76 -2.21 0.72
CA GLU A 507 -8.55 -2.81 -0.36
C GLU A 507 -7.62 -3.35 -1.46
N LEU A 508 -7.86 -4.56 -1.94
CA LEU A 508 -7.13 -5.19 -3.03
C LEU A 508 -8.05 -5.39 -4.25
N ALA A 509 -7.55 -5.04 -5.42
CA ALA A 509 -8.25 -5.24 -6.69
C ALA A 509 -7.93 -6.63 -7.29
N VAL A 510 -8.55 -7.67 -6.73
CA VAL A 510 -8.47 -9.04 -7.24
C VAL A 510 -9.79 -9.42 -7.89
N GLN A 511 -9.78 -9.84 -9.16
CA GLN A 511 -10.99 -10.26 -9.84
C GLN A 511 -11.37 -11.68 -9.40
N ALA A 512 -12.58 -11.87 -8.87
CA ALA A 512 -13.10 -13.19 -8.50
C ALA A 512 -12.09 -14.07 -7.70
N PRO A 513 -11.63 -13.60 -6.53
CA PRO A 513 -10.65 -14.32 -5.72
C PRO A 513 -11.21 -15.66 -5.23
N ARG A 514 -10.38 -16.70 -5.19
CA ARG A 514 -10.82 -18.04 -4.73
C ARG A 514 -10.13 -18.54 -3.47
N ALA A 515 -8.94 -18.04 -3.19
CA ALA A 515 -8.24 -18.27 -1.95
C ALA A 515 -7.32 -17.07 -1.66
N PHE A 516 -6.82 -17.02 -0.43
CA PHE A 516 -5.67 -16.21 -0.09
C PHE A 516 -4.70 -17.11 0.66
N CYS A 517 -3.41 -16.99 0.39
CA CYS A 517 -2.43 -17.81 1.10
C CYS A 517 -1.16 -17.03 1.38
N TYR A 518 -0.66 -17.13 2.60
CA TYR A 518 0.59 -16.51 3.00
C TYR A 518 1.77 -17.42 2.66
N MET A 519 2.82 -16.84 2.09
CA MET A 519 4.00 -17.54 1.63
C MET A 519 5.28 -16.83 2.13
N PRO A 520 6.03 -17.43 3.08
CA PRO A 520 7.30 -16.88 3.58
C PRO A 520 8.45 -17.19 2.61
N ALA A 521 8.73 -16.29 1.67
CA ALA A 521 9.73 -16.48 0.61
C ALA A 521 11.06 -15.77 0.93
N GLY A 522 11.82 -16.30 1.88
CA GLY A 522 13.11 -15.73 2.30
C GLY A 522 12.93 -14.36 2.97
N ASP A 523 13.46 -13.30 2.34
CA ASP A 523 13.28 -11.90 2.77
C ASP A 523 11.97 -11.26 2.28
N ALA A 524 11.21 -11.97 1.45
CA ALA A 524 9.90 -11.55 0.97
C ALA A 524 8.78 -12.24 1.75
N GLN A 525 7.83 -11.44 2.23
CA GLN A 525 6.62 -11.89 2.91
C GLN A 525 5.48 -11.73 1.91
N LEU A 526 4.97 -12.83 1.33
CA LEU A 526 4.06 -12.76 0.19
C LEU A 526 2.64 -13.19 0.56
N LEU A 527 1.65 -12.54 -0.06
CA LEU A 527 0.25 -12.92 -0.02
C LEU A 527 -0.19 -13.27 -1.45
N LEU A 528 -0.54 -14.53 -1.65
CA LEU A 528 -1.04 -15.08 -2.91
C LEU A 528 -2.55 -14.87 -2.99
N ALA A 529 -3.04 -14.44 -4.14
CA ALA A 529 -4.46 -14.23 -4.42
C ALA A 529 -4.84 -14.85 -5.78
N PRO A 530 -5.07 -16.17 -5.85
CA PRO A 530 -5.59 -16.84 -7.03
C PRO A 530 -6.92 -16.25 -7.50
N SER A 531 -6.99 -16.00 -8.80
CA SER A 531 -8.14 -15.41 -9.48
C SER A 531 -8.80 -16.43 -10.41
N PHE A 532 -10.12 -16.59 -10.31
CA PHE A 532 -10.85 -17.51 -11.19
C PHE A 532 -11.04 -16.96 -12.61
N LYS A 533 -11.26 -15.65 -12.76
CA LYS A 533 -11.58 -15.00 -14.04
C LYS A 533 -10.46 -14.13 -14.61
N GLY A 534 -9.52 -13.72 -13.77
CA GLY A 534 -8.43 -12.81 -14.11
C GLY A 534 -7.05 -13.45 -13.91
N GLN A 535 -6.07 -12.60 -13.66
CA GLN A 535 -4.71 -13.02 -13.37
C GLN A 535 -4.53 -13.28 -11.88
N THR A 536 -3.78 -14.32 -11.54
CA THR A 536 -3.41 -14.60 -10.14
C THR A 536 -2.40 -13.54 -9.68
N LEU A 537 -2.68 -12.88 -8.57
CA LEU A 537 -1.85 -11.78 -8.06
C LEU A 537 -1.03 -12.22 -6.85
N VAL A 538 0.18 -11.70 -6.76
CA VAL A 538 1.09 -11.89 -5.61
C VAL A 538 1.39 -10.52 -5.04
N TYR A 539 1.05 -10.32 -3.78
CA TYR A 539 1.35 -9.09 -3.05
C TYR A 539 2.53 -9.32 -2.11
N ARG A 540 3.35 -8.29 -1.91
CA ARG A 540 4.40 -8.26 -0.90
C ARG A 540 3.94 -7.42 0.28
N HIS A 541 4.06 -7.98 1.47
CA HIS A 541 3.92 -7.23 2.72
C HIS A 541 5.19 -6.40 2.94
N VAL A 542 5.00 -5.10 3.06
CA VAL A 542 6.07 -4.13 3.30
C VAL A 542 5.80 -3.34 4.56
N VAL A 543 6.85 -2.93 5.25
CA VAL A 543 6.79 -2.01 6.38
C VAL A 543 6.96 -0.59 5.84
N VAL A 544 6.06 0.31 6.21
CA VAL A 544 6.03 1.70 5.74
C VAL A 544 6.21 2.62 6.94
N ASP A 545 7.24 3.47 6.89
CA ASP A 545 7.44 4.55 7.85
C ASP A 545 6.74 5.83 7.38
N LEU A 546 5.66 6.19 8.05
CA LEU A 546 4.86 7.38 7.76
C LEU A 546 5.48 8.68 8.31
N SER A 547 6.61 8.60 9.02
CA SER A 547 7.36 9.78 9.47
C SER A 547 8.34 10.32 8.43
N ALA A 548 8.48 9.64 7.30
CA ALA A 548 9.45 9.91 6.24
C ALA A 548 9.25 11.27 5.56
#